data_AF-A0A0M6WU99-F1
#
_entry.id   AF-A0A0M6WU99-F1
#
_cell.length_a   1.000
_cell.length_b   1.000
_cell.length_c   1.000
_cell.angle_alpha   90.00
_cell.angle_beta   90.00
_cell.angle_gamma   90.00
#
_symmetry.space_group_name_H-M   'P 1'
#
loop_
_entity.id
_entity.type
_entity.pdbx_description
1 polymer ?
#
loop_
_entity_poly.entity_id
_entity_poly.type
_entity_poly.pdbx_seq_one_letter_code
_entity_poly.pdbx_strand_id
1 'polypeptide(L)'
;MESMRDVNRVMEREIAKGSSPLKLDHIEFGEYSYQEITSKEKLLEVLSYLLRIGDFSQYAGKTVINNVYMDLQGRKPVFKRTKTAMQRNNIFATIKRYAKKLKPEYNGDVYLETVRCYFTIPEENLEKCRYTYRGNETYAFLLSDKYILGLYTHCLVARKEAASAEVQVEGFTEKEYGMVRLENVRDVLFQALLLDDLKFEDRKIYAEFCTCLLVKFG
;
A
#
# COMPACT_ATOMS: atom_id res chain seq x y z
N MET A 1 7.42 4.15 -15.75
CA MET A 1 6.65 4.79 -14.67
C MET A 1 6.25 6.14 -15.21
N GLU A 2 4.99 6.58 -15.04
CA GLU A 2 4.59 7.93 -15.45
C GLU A 2 5.48 8.95 -14.74
N SER A 3 5.83 10.05 -15.44
CA SER A 3 6.62 11.12 -14.82
C SER A 3 5.83 11.71 -13.65
N MET A 4 6.49 12.01 -12.52
CA MET A 4 5.83 12.68 -11.40
C MET A 4 5.19 14.00 -11.80
N ARG A 5 5.74 14.67 -12.81
CA ARG A 5 5.11 15.87 -13.40
C ARG A 5 3.75 15.58 -14.02
N ASP A 6 3.61 14.46 -14.73
CA ASP A 6 2.34 14.06 -15.34
C ASP A 6 1.34 13.61 -14.28
N VAL A 7 1.79 12.85 -13.28
CA VAL A 7 0.96 12.43 -12.13
C VAL A 7 0.40 13.65 -11.40
N ASN A 8 1.25 14.61 -11.04
CA ASN A 8 0.84 15.85 -10.36
C ASN A 8 -0.19 16.62 -11.19
N ARG A 9 0.06 16.79 -12.49
CA ARG A 9 -0.86 17.47 -13.41
C ARG A 9 -2.21 16.77 -13.51
N VAL A 10 -2.24 15.43 -13.50
CA VAL A 10 -3.49 14.67 -13.46
C VAL A 10 -4.20 14.89 -12.13
N MET A 11 -3.49 14.81 -11.01
CA MET A 11 -4.06 15.01 -9.69
C MET A 11 -4.67 16.41 -9.53
N GLU A 12 -3.98 17.47 -9.95
CA GLU A 12 -4.51 18.85 -9.96
C GLU A 12 -5.81 18.98 -10.76
N ARG A 13 -5.87 18.33 -11.94
CA ARG A 13 -7.09 18.31 -12.76
C ARG A 13 -8.23 17.56 -12.09
N GLU A 14 -7.94 16.47 -11.38
CA GLU A 14 -8.96 15.71 -10.67
C GLU A 14 -9.45 16.46 -9.42
N ILE A 15 -8.59 17.25 -8.75
CA ILE A 15 -8.99 18.19 -7.70
C ILE A 15 -9.94 19.24 -8.27
N ALA A 16 -9.62 19.84 -9.41
CA ALA A 16 -10.50 20.80 -10.08
C ALA A 16 -11.87 20.21 -10.50
N LYS A 17 -11.97 18.88 -10.61
CA LYS A 17 -13.23 18.15 -10.87
C LYS A 17 -13.97 17.72 -9.59
N GLY A 18 -13.46 18.08 -8.41
CA GLY A 18 -14.08 17.77 -7.13
C GLY A 18 -13.48 16.59 -6.37
N SER A 19 -12.31 16.07 -6.78
CA SER A 19 -11.57 15.16 -5.89
C SER A 19 -11.02 15.92 -4.68
N SER A 20 -10.99 15.26 -3.53
CA SER A 20 -10.45 15.81 -2.28
C SER A 20 -8.95 16.05 -2.46
N PRO A 21 -8.41 17.21 -2.05
CA PRO A 21 -7.01 17.56 -2.25
C PRO A 21 -6.10 16.91 -1.20
N LEU A 22 -6.27 15.60 -0.99
CA LEU A 22 -5.46 14.81 -0.08
C LEU A 22 -4.06 14.61 -0.68
N LYS A 23 -3.00 14.97 0.02
CA LYS A 23 -1.62 14.90 -0.47
C LYS A 23 -0.76 14.04 0.45
N LEU A 24 0.14 13.24 -0.13
CA LEU A 24 1.17 12.57 0.67
C LEU A 24 2.07 13.63 1.34
N ASP A 25 2.22 13.50 2.64
CA ASP A 25 3.11 14.33 3.47
C ASP A 25 4.47 13.61 3.65
N HIS A 26 4.44 12.45 4.31
CA HIS A 26 5.62 11.62 4.52
C HIS A 26 5.23 10.14 4.60
N ILE A 27 6.25 9.28 4.61
CA ILE A 27 6.11 7.87 4.95
C ILE A 27 6.83 7.61 6.26
N GLU A 28 6.37 6.61 7.01
CA GLU A 28 6.93 6.24 8.30
C GLU A 28 7.15 4.73 8.38
N PHE A 29 8.34 4.39 8.85
CA PHE A 29 8.71 3.05 9.29
C PHE A 29 8.65 3.00 10.81
N GLY A 30 8.31 1.84 11.36
CA GLY A 30 8.36 1.58 12.79
C GLY A 30 8.58 0.09 13.06
N GLU A 31 8.59 -0.32 14.32
CA GLU A 31 8.81 -1.73 14.71
C GLU A 31 7.81 -2.70 14.05
N TYR A 32 6.64 -2.22 13.65
CA TYR A 32 5.62 -2.99 12.93
C TYR A 32 5.96 -3.24 11.45
N SER A 33 6.97 -2.55 10.91
CA SER A 33 7.20 -2.46 9.47
C SER A 33 7.70 -3.74 8.86
N TYR A 34 8.40 -4.61 9.58
CA TYR A 34 8.97 -5.83 9.01
C TYR A 34 8.51 -7.07 9.77
N GLN A 35 7.81 -7.94 9.06
CA GLN A 35 7.32 -9.20 9.60
C GLN A 35 7.78 -10.35 8.71
N GLU A 36 8.55 -11.27 9.29
CA GLU A 36 9.00 -12.46 8.56
C GLU A 36 7.83 -13.39 8.25
N ILE A 37 7.78 -13.89 7.03
CA ILE A 37 6.83 -14.90 6.59
C ILE A 37 7.56 -16.25 6.57
N THR A 38 7.30 -17.07 7.60
CA THR A 38 8.03 -18.31 7.87
C THR A 38 7.45 -19.55 7.19
N SER A 39 6.40 -19.39 6.38
CA SER A 39 5.85 -20.49 5.59
C SER A 39 5.05 -20.02 4.39
N LYS A 40 4.85 -20.94 3.45
CA LYS A 40 3.96 -20.74 2.31
C LYS A 40 2.53 -20.49 2.76
N GLU A 41 2.05 -21.22 3.75
CA GLU A 41 0.71 -21.09 4.30
C GLU A 41 0.52 -19.68 4.88
N LYS A 42 1.53 -19.16 5.60
CA LYS A 42 1.51 -17.80 6.11
C LYS A 42 1.51 -16.76 5.01
N LEU A 43 2.28 -16.95 3.93
CA LEU A 43 2.21 -16.06 2.76
C LEU A 43 0.80 -16.01 2.17
N LEU A 44 0.15 -17.17 2.02
CA LEU A 44 -1.21 -17.23 1.47
C LEU A 44 -2.24 -16.58 2.39
N GLU A 45 -2.07 -16.70 3.71
CA GLU A 45 -2.89 -16.01 4.70
C GLU A 45 -2.72 -14.48 4.57
N VAL A 46 -1.47 -13.99 4.55
CA VAL A 46 -1.15 -12.57 4.37
C VAL A 46 -1.75 -12.02 3.07
N LEU A 47 -1.57 -12.73 1.95
CA LEU A 47 -2.16 -12.32 0.67
C LEU A 47 -3.69 -12.29 0.73
N SER A 48 -4.31 -13.24 1.42
CA SER A 48 -5.78 -13.30 1.58
C SER A 48 -6.29 -12.13 2.43
N TYR A 49 -5.56 -11.78 3.49
CA TYR A 49 -5.83 -10.60 4.31
C TYR A 49 -5.73 -9.32 3.49
N LEU A 50 -4.60 -9.08 2.82
CA LEU A 50 -4.38 -7.85 2.03
C LEU A 50 -5.41 -7.70 0.91
N LEU A 51 -5.82 -8.80 0.26
CA LEU A 51 -6.84 -8.80 -0.78
C LEU A 51 -8.27 -8.86 -0.25
N ARG A 52 -8.49 -8.99 1.07
CA ARG A 52 -9.81 -9.09 1.71
C ARG A 52 -10.66 -10.19 1.05
N ILE A 53 -10.13 -11.41 1.00
CA ILE A 53 -10.76 -12.61 0.41
C ILE A 53 -10.77 -13.79 1.39
N GLY A 54 -11.53 -14.83 1.07
CA GLY A 54 -11.65 -16.02 1.91
C GLY A 54 -12.17 -15.67 3.30
N ASP A 55 -11.47 -16.13 4.33
CA ASP A 55 -11.80 -15.86 5.74
C ASP A 55 -11.70 -14.36 6.09
N PHE A 56 -10.97 -13.58 5.29
CA PHE A 56 -10.84 -12.13 5.46
C PHE A 56 -11.86 -11.33 4.64
N SER A 57 -12.82 -12.00 3.99
CA SER A 57 -13.86 -11.34 3.18
C SER A 57 -14.76 -10.41 3.98
N GLN A 58 -14.92 -10.65 5.28
CA GLN A 58 -15.67 -9.77 6.21
C GLN A 58 -15.09 -8.35 6.28
N TYR A 59 -13.81 -8.18 6.01
CA TYR A 59 -13.15 -6.87 5.96
C TYR A 59 -13.34 -6.17 4.61
N ALA A 60 -13.89 -6.84 3.59
CA ALA A 60 -14.16 -6.26 2.28
C ALA A 60 -15.44 -5.40 2.27
N GLY A 61 -15.42 -4.28 2.99
CA GLY A 61 -16.50 -3.29 2.98
C GLY A 61 -16.64 -2.57 1.64
N LYS A 62 -17.58 -1.61 1.56
CA LYS A 62 -17.80 -0.79 0.34
C LYS A 62 -16.53 -0.03 -0.09
N THR A 63 -15.66 0.30 0.85
CA THR A 63 -14.42 1.05 0.63
C THR A 63 -13.27 0.20 0.08
N VAL A 64 -13.38 -1.14 0.06
CA VAL A 64 -12.34 -2.04 -0.51
C VAL A 64 -12.01 -1.72 -1.97
N ILE A 65 -12.95 -1.08 -2.67
CA ILE A 65 -12.76 -0.64 -4.06
C ILE A 65 -11.69 0.46 -4.18
N ASN A 66 -11.34 1.13 -3.09
CA ASN A 66 -10.34 2.20 -3.07
C ASN A 66 -8.92 1.67 -3.00
N ASN A 67 -8.73 0.42 -2.54
CA ASN A 67 -7.41 -0.19 -2.48
C ASN A 67 -6.79 -0.30 -3.87
N VAL A 68 -5.48 -0.09 -3.92
CA VAL A 68 -4.67 -0.30 -5.12
C VAL A 68 -3.88 -1.57 -4.91
N TYR A 69 -4.00 -2.51 -5.83
CA TYR A 69 -3.32 -3.80 -5.78
C TYR A 69 -2.38 -3.95 -6.96
N MET A 70 -1.24 -4.57 -6.69
CA MET A 70 -0.38 -5.15 -7.71
C MET A 70 -1.06 -6.35 -8.36
N ASP A 71 -1.05 -6.40 -9.67
CA ASP A 71 -1.35 -7.58 -10.47
C ASP A 71 -0.21 -7.79 -11.49
N LEU A 72 -0.19 -8.94 -12.16
CA LEU A 72 0.83 -9.27 -13.15
C LEU A 72 0.20 -9.45 -14.52
N GLN A 73 0.61 -8.60 -15.46
CA GLN A 73 0.42 -8.85 -16.89
C GLN A 73 1.67 -9.53 -17.43
N GLY A 74 1.64 -10.86 -17.51
CA GLY A 74 2.84 -11.66 -17.77
C GLY A 74 3.79 -11.61 -16.57
N ARG A 75 4.95 -10.98 -16.73
CA ARG A 75 5.89 -10.66 -15.62
C ARG A 75 5.90 -9.19 -15.24
N LYS A 76 5.13 -8.34 -15.93
CA LYS A 76 5.14 -6.91 -15.70
C LYS A 76 4.14 -6.56 -14.60
N PRO A 77 4.56 -5.89 -13.50
CA PRO A 77 3.63 -5.40 -12.50
C PRO A 77 2.74 -4.32 -13.11
N VAL A 78 1.45 -4.42 -12.84
CA VAL A 78 0.45 -3.37 -13.10
C VAL A 78 -0.29 -3.11 -11.80
N PHE A 79 -0.65 -1.85 -11.56
CA PHE A 79 -1.32 -1.45 -10.34
C PHE A 79 -2.71 -0.96 -10.68
N LYS A 80 -3.70 -1.53 -10.00
CA LYS A 80 -5.11 -1.25 -10.29
C LYS A 80 -5.98 -1.39 -9.06
N ARG A 81 -7.09 -0.68 -9.11
CA ARG A 81 -8.22 -0.90 -8.21
C ARG A 81 -9.00 -2.12 -8.65
N THR A 82 -9.66 -2.77 -7.69
CA THR A 82 -10.56 -3.88 -7.97
C THR A 82 -11.92 -3.62 -7.35
N LYS A 83 -12.99 -3.85 -8.10
CA LYS A 83 -14.36 -3.62 -7.66
C LYS A 83 -15.01 -4.88 -7.10
N THR A 84 -14.55 -6.07 -7.51
CA THR A 84 -15.22 -7.34 -7.17
C THR A 84 -14.30 -8.31 -6.44
N ALA A 85 -14.90 -9.19 -5.64
CA ALA A 85 -14.18 -10.29 -5.01
C ALA A 85 -13.54 -11.22 -6.04
N MET A 86 -14.18 -11.44 -7.19
CA MET A 86 -13.64 -12.24 -8.29
C MET A 86 -12.32 -11.64 -8.82
N GLN A 87 -12.25 -10.32 -9.02
CA GLN A 87 -11.02 -9.66 -9.45
C GLN A 87 -9.88 -9.84 -8.44
N ARG A 88 -10.18 -9.73 -7.13
CA ARG A 88 -9.19 -9.94 -6.06
C ARG A 88 -8.73 -11.39 -5.97
N ASN A 89 -9.64 -12.36 -6.13
CA ASN A 89 -9.28 -13.78 -6.23
C ASN A 89 -8.41 -14.10 -7.45
N ASN A 90 -8.63 -13.41 -8.58
CA ASN A 90 -7.78 -13.57 -9.76
C ASN A 90 -6.36 -13.04 -9.54
N ILE A 91 -6.22 -11.91 -8.84
CA ILE A 91 -4.92 -11.39 -8.40
C ILE A 91 -4.26 -12.42 -7.49
N PHE A 92 -4.96 -12.90 -6.45
CA PHE A 92 -4.45 -13.94 -5.54
C PHE A 92 -3.91 -15.16 -6.28
N ALA A 93 -4.70 -15.71 -7.21
CA ALA A 93 -4.28 -16.88 -7.99
C ALA A 93 -3.03 -16.59 -8.85
N THR A 94 -2.93 -15.38 -9.41
CA THR A 94 -1.79 -14.95 -10.22
C THR A 94 -0.52 -14.80 -9.39
N ILE A 95 -0.61 -14.10 -8.26
CA ILE A 95 0.51 -13.90 -7.33
C ILE A 95 0.94 -15.23 -6.69
N LYS A 96 0.00 -16.10 -6.30
CA LYS A 96 0.29 -17.45 -5.79
C LYS A 96 1.11 -18.27 -6.79
N ARG A 97 0.77 -18.23 -8.07
CA ARG A 97 1.56 -18.89 -9.14
C ARG A 97 2.92 -18.23 -9.32
N TYR A 98 3.01 -16.90 -9.20
CA TYR A 98 4.26 -16.15 -9.31
C TYR A 98 5.23 -16.53 -8.18
N ALA A 99 4.80 -16.44 -6.92
CA ALA A 99 5.59 -16.82 -5.75
C ALA A 99 6.08 -18.28 -5.84
N LYS A 100 5.22 -19.22 -6.28
CA LYS A 100 5.61 -20.62 -6.50
C LYS A 100 6.77 -20.77 -7.50
N LYS A 101 6.84 -19.94 -8.55
CA LYS A 101 7.92 -19.97 -9.54
C LYS A 101 9.25 -19.48 -8.98
N LEU A 102 9.20 -18.55 -8.03
CA LEU A 102 10.40 -17.98 -7.41
C LEU A 102 11.05 -18.91 -6.38
N LYS A 103 10.28 -19.89 -5.87
CA LYS A 103 10.71 -20.92 -4.91
C LYS A 103 11.34 -20.31 -3.63
N PRO A 104 10.58 -19.49 -2.88
CA PRO A 104 11.01 -19.07 -1.54
C PRO A 104 11.23 -20.29 -0.63
N GLU A 105 12.22 -20.17 0.25
CA GLU A 105 12.59 -21.19 1.24
C GLU A 105 11.85 -21.01 2.57
N TYR A 106 11.38 -19.79 2.86
CA TYR A 106 10.68 -19.38 4.09
C TYR A 106 11.48 -19.57 5.38
N ASN A 107 12.80 -19.42 5.31
CA ASN A 107 13.76 -19.51 6.41
C ASN A 107 14.45 -18.14 6.66
N GLY A 108 13.72 -17.05 6.44
CA GLY A 108 14.24 -15.69 6.52
C GLY A 108 14.39 -14.96 5.18
N ASP A 109 13.81 -15.47 4.09
CA ASP A 109 13.85 -14.86 2.75
C ASP A 109 12.55 -14.15 2.33
N VAL A 110 11.46 -14.28 3.08
CA VAL A 110 10.19 -13.63 2.75
C VAL A 110 9.72 -12.72 3.89
N TYR A 111 9.38 -11.48 3.56
CA TYR A 111 8.89 -10.50 4.53
C TYR A 111 7.65 -9.78 4.03
N LEU A 112 6.74 -9.45 4.95
CA LEU A 112 5.78 -8.38 4.76
C LEU A 112 6.43 -7.09 5.26
N GLU A 113 6.61 -6.13 4.35
CA GLU A 113 6.89 -4.74 4.69
C GLU A 113 5.57 -3.97 4.81
N THR A 114 5.36 -3.26 5.91
CA THR A 114 4.25 -2.32 6.10
C THR A 114 4.80 -0.92 6.39
N VAL A 115 4.54 0.02 5.48
CA VAL A 115 4.92 1.43 5.62
C VAL A 115 3.66 2.26 5.78
N ARG A 116 3.63 3.16 6.76
CA ARG A 116 2.52 4.10 6.91
C ARG A 116 2.73 5.27 5.97
N CYS A 117 1.75 5.57 5.14
CA CYS A 117 1.74 6.73 4.28
C CYS A 117 0.82 7.79 4.89
N TYR A 118 1.41 8.84 5.44
CA TYR A 118 0.68 9.93 6.07
C TYR A 118 0.28 10.96 5.02
N PHE A 119 -0.98 11.35 5.05
CA PHE A 119 -1.59 12.30 4.16
C PHE A 119 -2.04 13.55 4.91
N THR A 120 -1.89 14.68 4.26
CA THR A 120 -2.37 15.98 4.71
C THR A 120 -3.41 16.54 3.77
N ILE A 121 -4.25 17.42 4.31
CA ILE A 121 -5.25 18.17 3.58
C ILE A 121 -5.37 19.54 4.26
N PRO A 122 -5.49 20.65 3.51
CA PRO A 122 -5.68 21.97 4.12
C PRO A 122 -6.96 22.00 4.98
N GLU A 123 -6.93 22.71 6.11
CA GLU A 123 -8.04 22.77 7.08
C GLU A 123 -9.37 23.19 6.41
N GLU A 124 -9.32 24.19 5.53
CA GLU A 124 -10.48 24.68 4.78
C GLU A 124 -11.09 23.57 3.88
N ASN A 125 -10.26 22.66 3.35
CA ASN A 125 -10.71 21.53 2.57
C ASN A 125 -11.16 20.35 3.44
N LEU A 126 -10.52 20.16 4.61
CA LEU A 126 -10.90 19.12 5.57
C LEU A 126 -12.33 19.35 6.08
N GLU A 127 -12.68 20.59 6.42
CA GLU A 127 -14.04 20.95 6.85
C GLU A 127 -15.09 20.67 5.76
N LYS A 128 -14.73 20.86 4.48
CA LYS A 128 -15.60 20.49 3.34
C LYS A 128 -15.78 18.99 3.18
N CYS A 129 -14.87 18.18 3.74
CA CYS A 129 -14.96 16.73 3.78
C CYS A 129 -15.67 16.22 5.05
N ARG A 130 -16.02 17.09 6.01
CA ARG A 130 -16.69 16.68 7.25
C ARG A 130 -18.07 16.07 6.96
N TYR A 131 -18.35 14.96 7.60
CA TYR A 131 -19.56 14.17 7.39
C TYR A 131 -20.06 13.61 8.73
N THR A 132 -21.36 13.55 8.94
CA THR A 132 -21.94 12.93 10.13
C THR A 132 -22.39 11.50 9.81
N TYR A 133 -21.72 10.51 10.38
CA TYR A 133 -22.10 9.10 10.26
C TYR A 133 -22.64 8.58 11.59
N ARG A 134 -23.91 8.18 11.60
CA ARG A 134 -24.60 7.66 12.80
C ARG A 134 -24.49 8.56 14.04
N GLY A 135 -24.55 9.88 13.83
CA GLY A 135 -24.46 10.87 14.90
C GLY A 135 -23.03 11.27 15.31
N ASN A 136 -22.00 10.61 14.77
CA ASN A 136 -20.60 10.96 15.01
C ASN A 136 -20.04 11.76 13.82
N GLU A 137 -19.28 12.81 14.11
CA GLU A 137 -18.51 13.51 13.09
C GLU A 137 -17.34 12.65 12.61
N THR A 138 -17.16 12.63 11.29
CA THR A 138 -16.09 11.92 10.58
C THR A 138 -15.76 12.68 9.29
N TYR A 139 -14.89 12.12 8.45
CA TYR A 139 -14.50 12.71 7.17
C TYR A 139 -14.74 11.73 6.02
N ALA A 140 -15.27 12.25 4.92
CA ALA A 140 -15.48 11.50 3.68
C ALA A 140 -14.69 12.14 2.53
N PHE A 141 -13.75 11.39 1.98
CA PHE A 141 -12.90 11.85 0.87
C PHE A 141 -13.43 11.32 -0.45
N LEU A 142 -13.93 12.22 -1.30
CA LEU A 142 -14.26 11.89 -2.69
C LEU A 142 -12.97 11.83 -3.49
N LEU A 143 -12.61 10.66 -4.01
CA LEU A 143 -11.38 10.47 -4.79
C LEU A 143 -11.71 9.73 -6.08
N SER A 144 -11.23 10.26 -7.21
CA SER A 144 -11.37 9.57 -8.50
C SER A 144 -10.38 8.40 -8.63
N ASP A 145 -10.63 7.51 -9.58
CA ASP A 145 -9.73 6.41 -9.95
C ASP A 145 -8.30 6.89 -10.22
N LYS A 146 -8.17 8.01 -10.96
CA LYS A 146 -6.88 8.60 -11.30
C LYS A 146 -6.20 9.21 -10.09
N TYR A 147 -6.96 9.85 -9.21
CA TYR A 147 -6.42 10.46 -8.00
C TYR A 147 -5.87 9.40 -7.04
N ILE A 148 -6.60 8.30 -6.85
CA ILE A 148 -6.17 7.16 -6.03
C ILE A 148 -4.87 6.54 -6.56
N LEU A 149 -4.76 6.36 -7.89
CA LEU A 149 -3.52 5.86 -8.50
C LEU A 149 -2.36 6.87 -8.37
N GLY A 150 -2.68 8.17 -8.39
CA GLY A 150 -1.72 9.23 -8.09
C GLY A 150 -1.18 9.14 -6.67
N LEU A 151 -2.05 9.01 -5.66
CA LEU A 151 -1.66 8.79 -4.26
C LEU A 151 -0.75 7.56 -4.11
N TYR A 152 -1.13 6.43 -4.68
CA TYR A 152 -0.29 5.23 -4.72
C TYR A 152 1.09 5.51 -5.33
N THR A 153 1.15 6.28 -6.42
CA THR A 153 2.42 6.60 -7.08
C THR A 153 3.30 7.48 -6.20
N HIS A 154 2.72 8.46 -5.49
CA HIS A 154 3.45 9.25 -4.49
C HIS A 154 4.03 8.36 -3.38
N CYS A 155 3.23 7.43 -2.83
CA CYS A 155 3.70 6.49 -1.80
C CYS A 155 4.88 5.64 -2.31
N LEU A 156 4.76 5.11 -3.53
CA LEU A 156 5.80 4.30 -4.15
C LEU A 156 7.09 5.10 -4.38
N VAL A 157 7.00 6.36 -4.81
CA VAL A 157 8.16 7.22 -5.02
C VAL A 157 8.83 7.57 -3.70
N ALA A 158 8.05 7.99 -2.69
CA ALA A 158 8.58 8.27 -1.35
C ALA A 158 9.30 7.04 -0.75
N ARG A 159 8.74 5.84 -0.94
CA ARG A 159 9.38 4.59 -0.50
C ARG A 159 10.71 4.33 -1.21
N LYS A 160 10.80 4.63 -2.51
CA LYS A 160 12.06 4.48 -3.28
C LYS A 160 13.11 5.49 -2.85
N GLU A 161 12.70 6.73 -2.57
CA GLU A 161 13.59 7.77 -2.07
C GLU A 161 14.14 7.39 -0.68
N ALA A 162 13.29 6.85 0.20
CA ALA A 162 13.72 6.33 1.50
C ALA A 162 14.74 5.18 1.39
N ALA A 163 14.69 4.37 0.34
CA ALA A 163 15.71 3.33 0.12
C ALA A 163 17.09 3.88 -0.23
N SER A 164 17.16 5.10 -0.76
CA SER A 164 18.40 5.78 -1.15
C SER A 164 18.89 6.78 -0.10
N ALA A 165 18.12 6.99 0.98
CA ALA A 165 18.43 7.91 2.05
C ALA A 165 18.90 7.15 3.30
N GLU A 166 19.68 7.82 4.15
CA GLU A 166 19.99 7.34 5.49
C GLU A 166 18.80 7.60 6.44
N VAL A 167 17.72 6.85 6.23
CA VAL A 167 16.57 6.88 7.13
C VAL A 167 16.98 6.27 8.46
N GLN A 168 16.86 7.03 9.55
CA GLN A 168 17.06 6.52 10.90
C GLN A 168 15.71 6.17 11.53
N VAL A 169 15.58 4.95 12.03
CA VAL A 169 14.39 4.44 12.68
C VAL A 169 14.82 3.83 14.01
N GLU A 170 14.35 4.42 15.11
CA GLU A 170 14.67 3.90 16.43
C GLU A 170 14.22 2.45 16.58
N GLY A 171 15.06 1.62 17.20
CA GLY A 171 14.79 0.19 17.38
C GLY A 171 15.17 -0.71 16.20
N PHE A 172 15.50 -0.17 15.02
CA PHE A 172 15.89 -1.00 13.88
C PHE A 172 17.27 -1.62 14.05
N THR A 173 17.34 -2.92 13.75
CA THR A 173 18.57 -3.68 13.59
C THR A 173 19.21 -3.41 12.22
N GLU A 174 20.50 -3.74 12.05
CA GLU A 174 21.17 -3.66 10.74
C GLU A 174 20.43 -4.41 9.63
N LYS A 175 19.78 -5.53 9.98
CA LYS A 175 18.95 -6.28 9.03
C LYS A 175 17.75 -5.46 8.56
N GLU A 176 17.02 -4.81 9.47
CA GLU A 176 15.87 -3.97 9.13
C GLU A 176 16.28 -2.72 8.36
N TYR A 177 17.42 -2.12 8.72
CA TYR A 177 18.00 -1.04 7.91
C TYR A 177 18.37 -1.49 6.50
N GLY A 178 18.91 -2.71 6.35
CA GLY A 178 19.12 -3.31 5.03
C GLY A 178 17.81 -3.44 4.24
N MET A 179 16.71 -3.83 4.90
CA MET A 179 15.38 -3.88 4.28
C MET A 179 14.87 -2.49 3.88
N VAL A 180 15.08 -1.45 4.69
CA VAL A 180 14.74 -0.05 4.34
C VAL A 180 15.49 0.35 3.07
N ARG A 181 16.79 0.06 3.00
CA ARG A 181 17.64 0.29 1.83
C ARG A 181 17.35 -0.65 0.65
N LEU A 182 16.41 -1.58 0.81
CA LEU A 182 16.08 -2.63 -0.16
C LEU A 182 17.30 -3.48 -0.56
N GLU A 183 18.25 -3.64 0.35
CA GLU A 183 19.42 -4.50 0.19
C GLU A 183 18.99 -5.94 -0.01
N ASN A 184 19.62 -6.62 -0.97
CA ASN A 184 19.37 -8.02 -1.30
C ASN A 184 17.91 -8.36 -1.67
N VAL A 185 17.03 -7.38 -1.91
CA VAL A 185 15.68 -7.66 -2.43
C VAL A 185 15.80 -8.30 -3.81
N ARG A 186 15.39 -9.56 -3.88
CA ARG A 186 15.38 -10.37 -5.10
C ARG A 186 14.21 -10.00 -5.98
N ASP A 187 13.02 -9.94 -5.39
CA ASP A 187 11.75 -9.78 -6.08
C ASP A 187 10.71 -9.15 -5.15
N VAL A 188 9.74 -8.44 -5.75
CA VAL A 188 8.52 -8.01 -5.08
C VAL A 188 7.41 -9.01 -5.44
N LEU A 189 6.93 -9.77 -4.46
CA LEU A 189 5.89 -10.78 -4.66
C LEU A 189 4.53 -10.13 -4.86
N PHE A 190 4.23 -9.10 -4.06
CA PHE A 190 2.95 -8.41 -4.07
C PHE A 190 3.10 -7.03 -3.45
N GLN A 191 2.24 -6.10 -3.83
CA GLN A 191 2.18 -4.78 -3.23
C GLN A 191 0.75 -4.25 -3.21
N ALA A 192 0.38 -3.54 -2.16
CA ALA A 192 -0.94 -2.94 -2.02
C ALA A 192 -0.88 -1.61 -1.23
N LEU A 193 -1.74 -0.66 -1.60
CA LEU A 193 -2.09 0.49 -0.75
C LEU A 193 -3.51 0.28 -0.25
N LEU A 194 -3.68 0.21 1.07
CA LEU A 194 -4.94 -0.09 1.75
C LEU A 194 -5.66 1.20 2.16
N LEU A 195 -6.48 1.73 1.24
CA LEU A 195 -7.31 2.91 1.46
C LEU A 195 -8.71 2.58 2.02
N ASP A 196 -9.01 1.29 2.22
CA ASP A 196 -10.25 0.82 2.83
C ASP A 196 -10.26 0.94 4.36
N ASP A 197 -9.07 0.98 4.97
CA ASP A 197 -8.85 1.06 6.41
C ASP A 197 -7.99 2.28 6.78
N LEU A 198 -8.40 3.47 6.32
CA LEU A 198 -7.75 4.72 6.69
C LEU A 198 -7.80 4.93 8.21
N LYS A 199 -6.66 5.28 8.79
CA LYS A 199 -6.54 5.62 10.20
C LYS A 199 -6.45 7.13 10.37
N PHE A 200 -7.00 7.62 11.47
CA PHE A 200 -6.93 9.03 11.86
C PHE A 200 -6.28 9.11 13.23
N GLU A 201 -5.10 9.71 13.29
CA GLU A 201 -4.28 9.83 14.49
C GLU A 201 -3.68 11.24 14.52
N ASP A 202 -3.88 11.97 15.62
CA ASP A 202 -3.36 13.33 15.82
C ASP A 202 -3.57 14.28 14.63
N ARG A 203 -4.80 14.27 14.08
CA ARG A 203 -5.21 15.05 12.89
C ARG A 203 -4.52 14.68 11.58
N LYS A 204 -3.72 13.61 11.57
CA LYS A 204 -3.16 13.03 10.36
C LYS A 204 -3.97 11.82 9.93
N ILE A 205 -4.06 11.65 8.62
CA ILE A 205 -4.70 10.47 8.01
C ILE A 205 -3.58 9.60 7.48
N TYR A 206 -3.60 8.30 7.76
CA TYR A 206 -2.65 7.40 7.11
C TYR A 206 -3.30 6.15 6.56
N ALA A 207 -2.64 5.59 5.54
CA ALA A 207 -2.94 4.30 4.96
C ALA A 207 -1.71 3.41 5.05
N GLU A 208 -1.92 2.11 5.10
CA GLU A 208 -0.84 1.14 5.04
C GLU A 208 -0.47 0.84 3.59
N PHE A 209 0.82 0.98 3.29
CA PHE A 209 1.45 0.57 2.06
C PHE A 209 2.23 -0.72 2.31
N CYS A 210 1.66 -1.82 1.86
CA CYS A 210 2.14 -3.17 2.17
C CYS A 210 2.88 -3.76 0.97
N THR A 211 4.07 -4.30 1.19
CA THR A 211 4.88 -4.97 0.16
C THR A 211 5.34 -6.33 0.65
N CYS A 212 4.98 -7.42 -0.04
CA CYS A 212 5.57 -8.73 0.21
C CYS A 212 6.89 -8.83 -0.56
N LEU A 213 8.01 -8.88 0.15
CA LEU A 213 9.36 -8.91 -0.38
C LEU A 213 9.91 -10.34 -0.35
N LEU A 214 10.65 -10.70 -1.40
CA LEU A 214 11.54 -11.85 -1.43
C LEU A 214 12.98 -11.31 -1.44
N VAL A 215 13.79 -11.69 -0.46
CA VAL A 215 15.20 -11.31 -0.37
C VAL A 215 16.10 -12.49 -0.73
N LYS A 216 17.34 -12.20 -1.12
CA LYS A 216 18.40 -13.21 -1.22
C LYS A 216 19.13 -13.26 0.12
N PHE A 217 19.45 -14.45 0.59
CA PHE A 217 20.56 -14.58 1.52
C PHE A 217 21.85 -14.26 0.76
N GLY A 218 22.70 -13.43 1.38
CA GLY A 218 24.08 -13.25 0.97
C GLY A 218 24.93 -14.45 1.34
#